data_AF-A0A964YKF3-F1
#
_entry.id   AF-A0A964YKF3-F1
#
_cell.length_a   1.000
_cell.length_b   1.000
_cell.length_c   1.000
_cell.angle_alpha   90.00
_cell.angle_beta   90.00
_cell.angle_gamma   90.00
#
_symmetry.space_group_name_H-M   'P 1'
#
loop_
_entity.id
_entity.type
_entity.pdbx_description
1 polymer ?
#
loop_
_entity_poly.entity_id
_entity_poly.type
_entity_poly.pdbx_seq_one_letter_code
_entity_poly.pdbx_strand_id
1 'polypeptide(L)'
;MKKSVLLLCAGIFLTSLSSCKKAGCTDLKADNYSSKAKTNDGSCLYSEKLIIWQDLDAAQSWNGVASVLKIYVDGTYLGSFAASEYFTSTPDCSSSGNLNKIIDFGTATTKVVNIRVVDETDYEWYNNNVTMNAGMCFTYQIL
;
A
#
# COMPACT_ATOMS: atom_id res chain seq x y z
N MET A 1 -81.78 11.24 -17.77
CA MET A 1 -81.05 12.21 -16.93
C MET A 1 -79.71 11.62 -16.52
N LYS A 2 -78.61 12.25 -16.96
CA LYS A 2 -77.25 12.28 -16.37
C LYS A 2 -76.44 10.98 -16.31
N LYS A 3 -75.13 10.95 -16.55
CA LYS A 3 -74.12 11.83 -17.18
C LYS A 3 -72.87 10.94 -17.30
N SER A 4 -72.16 11.07 -18.42
CA SER A 4 -70.84 10.50 -18.72
C SER A 4 -69.80 10.81 -17.63
N VAL A 5 -68.95 9.85 -17.24
CA VAL A 5 -67.54 10.14 -16.89
C VAL A 5 -66.66 8.95 -17.28
N LEU A 6 -65.98 9.12 -18.41
CA LEU A 6 -64.77 8.41 -18.79
C LEU A 6 -63.66 8.87 -17.82
N LEU A 7 -63.13 7.99 -16.98
CA LEU A 7 -61.98 8.31 -16.11
C LEU A 7 -60.84 7.34 -16.45
N LEU A 8 -60.07 7.74 -17.47
CA LEU A 8 -58.67 7.37 -17.59
C LEU A 8 -57.97 7.78 -16.30
N CYS A 9 -57.59 6.82 -15.48
CA CYS A 9 -56.44 6.97 -14.60
C CYS A 9 -55.60 5.73 -14.82
N ALA A 10 -54.70 5.85 -15.79
CA ALA A 10 -53.50 5.03 -15.86
C ALA A 10 -52.86 5.06 -14.48
N GLY A 11 -53.04 3.98 -13.72
CA GLY A 11 -52.29 3.73 -12.50
C GLY A 11 -50.84 3.57 -12.93
N ILE A 12 -50.12 4.68 -12.92
CA ILE A 12 -48.67 4.74 -13.10
C ILE A 12 -48.12 3.75 -12.07
N PHE A 13 -47.71 2.58 -12.58
CA PHE A 13 -46.82 1.69 -11.87
C PHE A 13 -45.57 2.55 -11.66
N LEU A 14 -45.47 3.19 -10.49
CA LEU A 14 -44.24 3.77 -10.00
C LEU A 14 -43.29 2.58 -9.83
N THR A 15 -42.75 2.09 -10.95
CA THR A 15 -41.48 1.39 -10.94
C THR A 15 -40.53 2.41 -10.38
N SER A 16 -40.29 2.30 -9.07
CA SER A 16 -39.12 2.89 -8.45
C SER A 16 -37.96 2.44 -9.33
N LEU A 17 -37.47 3.33 -10.19
CA LEU A 17 -36.18 3.20 -10.84
C LEU A 17 -35.18 3.37 -9.71
N SER A 18 -35.07 2.34 -8.88
CA SER A 18 -33.94 2.09 -8.01
C SER A 18 -32.77 1.95 -8.97
N SER A 19 -32.22 3.11 -9.37
CA SER A 19 -30.98 3.20 -10.08
C SER A 19 -29.97 2.52 -9.18
N CYS A 20 -29.72 1.24 -9.45
CA CYS A 20 -28.76 0.44 -8.71
C CYS A 20 -27.41 1.05 -9.03
N LYS A 21 -27.02 2.06 -8.24
CA LYS A 21 -25.67 2.62 -8.30
C LYS A 21 -24.76 1.46 -7.99
N LYS A 22 -24.01 1.03 -9.01
CA LYS A 22 -23.07 -0.07 -8.85
C LYS A 22 -22.10 0.28 -7.72
N ALA A 23 -22.16 -0.49 -6.65
CA ALA A 23 -21.29 -0.33 -5.49
C ALA A 23 -19.97 -1.06 -5.73
N GLY A 24 -18.90 -0.58 -5.12
CA GLY A 24 -17.54 -1.13 -5.23
C GLY A 24 -16.51 -0.10 -4.79
N CYS A 25 -15.24 -0.52 -4.67
CA CYS A 25 -14.18 0.43 -4.35
C CYS A 25 -14.05 1.52 -5.44
N THR A 26 -14.10 2.78 -5.03
CA THR A 26 -13.94 3.95 -5.92
C THR A 26 -12.59 4.64 -5.77
N ASP A 27 -11.71 4.14 -4.89
CA ASP A 27 -10.38 4.71 -4.68
C ASP A 27 -9.40 4.19 -5.74
N LEU A 28 -8.81 5.09 -6.53
CA LEU A 28 -7.84 4.78 -7.58
C LEU A 28 -6.54 4.16 -7.04
N LYS A 29 -6.28 4.31 -5.74
CA LYS A 29 -5.09 3.78 -5.07
C LYS A 29 -5.29 2.36 -4.53
N ALA A 30 -6.51 1.83 -4.58
CA ALA A 30 -6.81 0.50 -4.10
C ALA A 30 -6.56 -0.57 -5.18
N ASP A 31 -6.10 -1.74 -4.76
CA ASP A 31 -5.83 -2.90 -5.62
C ASP A 31 -7.08 -3.41 -6.32
N ASN A 32 -8.25 -3.20 -5.70
CA ASN A 32 -9.55 -3.62 -6.20
C ASN A 32 -10.42 -2.44 -6.68
N TYR A 33 -9.81 -1.33 -7.09
CA TYR A 33 -10.49 -0.19 -7.71
C TYR A 33 -11.43 -0.65 -8.84
N SER A 34 -12.66 -0.14 -8.86
CA SER A 34 -13.61 -0.38 -9.93
C SER A 34 -14.06 0.93 -10.57
N SER A 35 -13.62 1.18 -11.81
CA SER A 35 -14.08 2.33 -12.60
C SER A 35 -15.60 2.32 -12.89
N LYS A 36 -16.25 1.17 -12.70
CA LYS A 36 -17.71 1.02 -12.86
C LYS A 36 -18.47 1.31 -11.56
N ALA A 37 -17.79 1.36 -10.42
CA ALA A 37 -18.41 1.71 -9.15
C ALA A 37 -18.74 3.21 -9.13
N LYS A 38 -19.99 3.51 -8.76
CA LYS A 38 -20.51 4.88 -8.61
C LYS A 38 -20.69 5.27 -7.15
N THR A 39 -20.46 4.33 -6.24
CA THR A 39 -20.62 4.51 -4.79
C THR A 39 -19.62 3.61 -4.11
N ASN A 40 -18.77 4.20 -3.25
CA ASN A 40 -17.82 3.44 -2.45
C ASN A 40 -18.60 2.55 -1.47
N ASP A 41 -18.28 1.26 -1.44
CA ASP A 41 -18.85 0.30 -0.49
C ASP A 41 -17.92 -0.01 0.69
N GLY A 42 -16.76 0.64 0.76
CA GLY A 42 -15.77 0.41 1.82
C GLY A 42 -14.98 -0.88 1.64
N SER A 43 -15.10 -1.57 0.49
CA SER A 43 -14.36 -2.80 0.19
C SER A 43 -12.93 -2.58 -0.29
N CYS A 44 -12.46 -1.33 -0.38
CA CYS A 44 -11.14 -1.00 -0.91
C CYS A 44 -10.04 -1.78 -0.18
N LEU A 45 -9.19 -2.46 -0.95
CA LEU A 45 -8.03 -3.20 -0.46
C LEU A 45 -6.76 -2.49 -0.92
N TYR A 46 -5.78 -2.42 -0.04
CA TYR A 46 -4.53 -1.71 -0.28
C TYR A 46 -3.35 -2.60 0.05
N SER A 47 -2.33 -2.56 -0.80
CA SER A 47 -1.02 -3.12 -0.53
C SER A 47 0.06 -2.18 -1.04
N GLU A 48 1.19 -2.14 -0.35
CA GLU A 48 2.29 -1.24 -0.70
C GLU A 48 3.63 -1.94 -0.75
N LYS A 49 4.44 -1.54 -1.73
CA LYS A 49 5.81 -2.01 -1.85
C LYS A 49 6.71 -1.21 -0.90
N LEU A 50 7.31 -1.89 0.06
CA LEU A 50 8.41 -1.42 0.90
C LEU A 50 9.73 -1.75 0.22
N ILE A 51 10.54 -0.74 -0.10
CA ILE A 51 11.88 -0.87 -0.64
C ILE A 51 12.89 -0.41 0.41
N ILE A 52 13.84 -1.26 0.72
CA ILE A 52 14.95 -0.98 1.63
C ILE A 52 16.18 -0.60 0.80
N TRP A 53 16.83 0.51 1.15
CA TRP A 53 17.99 1.00 0.43
C TRP A 53 18.93 1.80 1.34
N GLN A 54 20.11 2.14 0.85
CA GLN A 54 21.02 3.10 1.47
C GLN A 54 21.77 3.89 0.39
N ASP A 55 22.18 5.11 0.72
CA ASP A 55 23.03 5.93 -0.15
C ASP A 55 24.52 5.71 0.15
N LEU A 56 25.38 6.46 -0.55
CA LEU A 56 26.82 6.38 -0.38
C LEU A 56 27.28 6.78 1.03
N ASP A 57 26.67 7.82 1.62
CA ASP A 57 27.07 8.34 2.92
C ASP A 57 26.73 7.32 4.02
N ALA A 58 25.54 6.73 3.93
CA ALA A 58 25.11 5.62 4.77
C ALA A 58 26.04 4.41 4.63
N ALA A 59 26.34 3.98 3.40
CA ALA A 59 27.26 2.87 3.17
C ALA A 59 28.67 3.12 3.75
N GLN A 60 29.16 4.37 3.66
CA GLN A 60 30.46 4.75 4.23
C GLN A 60 30.48 4.71 5.77
N SER A 61 29.33 4.94 6.42
CA SER A 61 29.23 4.87 7.89
C SER A 61 29.51 3.47 8.46
N TRP A 62 29.37 2.44 7.62
CA TRP A 62 29.61 1.04 7.99
C TRP A 62 31.06 0.58 7.84
N ASN A 63 31.94 1.40 7.26
CA ASN A 63 33.33 1.03 7.02
C ASN A 63 34.06 0.70 8.33
N GLY A 64 34.48 -0.56 8.47
CA GLY A 64 35.16 -1.07 9.66
C GLY A 64 34.21 -1.37 10.84
N VAL A 65 32.89 -1.28 10.63
CA VAL A 65 31.86 -1.51 11.64
C VAL A 65 31.03 -2.75 11.32
N ALA A 66 30.57 -2.89 10.07
CA ALA A 66 29.80 -4.04 9.62
C ALA A 66 30.16 -4.40 8.18
N SER A 67 30.05 -5.68 7.83
CA SER A 67 30.31 -6.19 6.47
C SER A 67 29.02 -6.52 5.74
N VAL A 68 28.00 -6.98 6.48
CA VAL A 68 26.70 -7.40 5.95
C VAL A 68 25.60 -6.85 6.83
N LEU A 69 24.55 -6.31 6.21
CA LEU A 69 23.35 -5.90 6.92
C LEU A 69 22.22 -6.89 6.60
N LYS A 70 21.62 -7.45 7.65
CA LYS A 70 20.46 -8.34 7.59
C LYS A 70 19.22 -7.56 8.00
N ILE A 71 18.20 -7.60 7.14
CA ILE A 71 16.99 -6.80 7.31
C ILE A 71 15.82 -7.69 7.69
N TYR A 72 15.07 -7.25 8.69
CA TYR A 72 13.86 -7.88 9.17
C TYR A 72 12.70 -6.88 9.09
N VAL A 73 11.56 -7.35 8.60
CA VAL A 73 10.31 -6.59 8.56
C VAL A 73 9.24 -7.35 9.33
N ASP A 74 8.72 -6.75 10.39
CA ASP A 74 7.80 -7.37 11.36
C ASP A 74 8.35 -8.69 11.90
N GLY A 75 9.64 -8.69 12.26
CA GLY A 75 10.35 -9.87 12.76
C GLY A 75 10.66 -10.95 11.72
N THR A 76 10.19 -10.80 10.48
CA THR A 76 10.47 -11.75 9.39
C THR A 76 11.71 -11.33 8.62
N TYR A 77 12.67 -12.24 8.43
CA TYR A 77 13.85 -11.99 7.61
C TYR A 77 13.45 -11.68 6.16
N LEU A 78 13.84 -10.50 5.67
CA LEU A 78 13.56 -10.06 4.31
C LEU A 78 14.72 -10.41 3.37
N GLY A 79 15.95 -10.16 3.82
CA GLY A 79 17.16 -10.41 3.05
C GLY A 79 18.35 -9.64 3.63
N SER A 80 19.46 -9.68 2.90
CA SER A 80 20.70 -9.02 3.30
C SER A 80 21.40 -8.41 2.10
N PHE A 81 22.17 -7.35 2.34
CA PHE A 81 23.05 -6.75 1.35
C PHE A 81 24.40 -6.42 2.00
N ALA A 82 25.44 -6.24 1.17
CA ALA A 82 26.75 -5.85 1.68
C ALA A 82 26.66 -4.43 2.28
N ALA A 83 27.27 -4.19 3.43
CA ALA A 83 27.19 -2.88 4.08
C ALA A 83 27.81 -1.75 3.21
N SER A 84 28.66 -2.11 2.25
CA SER A 84 29.25 -1.21 1.25
C SER A 84 28.40 -1.01 -0.02
N GLU A 85 27.28 -1.71 -0.18
CA GLU A 85 26.40 -1.59 -1.36
C GLU A 85 25.52 -0.35 -1.22
N TYR A 86 25.44 0.49 -2.25
CA TYR A 86 24.63 1.70 -2.20
C TYR A 86 23.97 2.03 -3.53
N PHE A 87 22.94 2.85 -3.46
CA PHE A 87 22.29 3.45 -4.62
C PHE A 87 22.69 4.92 -4.74
N THR A 88 22.82 5.40 -5.98
CA THR A 88 23.14 6.81 -6.26
C THR A 88 21.91 7.73 -6.20
N SER A 89 20.72 7.14 -6.09
CA SER A 89 19.43 7.84 -6.01
C SER A 89 18.39 6.96 -5.34
N THR A 90 17.38 7.59 -4.74
CA THR A 90 16.21 6.88 -4.19
C THR A 90 15.62 5.94 -5.24
N PRO A 91 15.43 4.63 -4.93
CA PRO A 91 14.95 3.69 -5.91
C PRO A 91 13.49 3.91 -6.31
N ASP A 92 13.19 3.66 -7.59
CA ASP A 92 11.81 3.61 -8.08
C ASP A 92 11.11 2.29 -7.72
N CYS A 93 9.80 2.36 -7.64
CA CYS A 93 8.85 1.33 -7.28
C CYS A 93 8.80 0.21 -8.31
N SER A 94 9.14 0.52 -9.56
CA SER A 94 9.23 -0.41 -10.68
C SER A 94 10.52 -1.22 -10.67
N SER A 95 11.51 -0.85 -9.85
CA SER A 95 12.80 -1.53 -9.79
C SER A 95 12.65 -2.92 -9.15
N SER A 96 13.10 -3.94 -9.86
CA SER A 96 13.06 -5.35 -9.43
C SER A 96 14.30 -5.78 -8.63
N GLY A 97 15.41 -5.04 -8.74
CA GLY A 97 16.70 -5.42 -8.13
C GLY A 97 16.89 -5.03 -6.67
N ASN A 98 15.99 -4.23 -6.09
CA ASN A 98 16.16 -3.77 -4.71
C ASN A 98 15.66 -4.80 -3.69
N LEU A 99 16.18 -4.76 -2.47
CA LEU A 99 15.59 -5.49 -1.36
C LEU A 99 14.20 -4.91 -1.05
N ASN A 100 13.14 -5.68 -1.28
CA ASN A 100 11.77 -5.18 -1.17
C ASN A 100 10.75 -6.22 -0.72
N LYS A 101 9.65 -5.76 -0.13
CA LYS A 101 8.52 -6.58 0.34
C LYS A 101 7.20 -5.89 0.00
N ILE A 102 6.20 -6.66 -0.42
CA ILE A 102 4.81 -6.16 -0.49
C ILE A 102 4.18 -6.31 0.89
N ILE A 103 3.64 -5.22 1.41
CA ILE A 103 2.96 -5.14 2.71
C ILE A 103 1.47 -5.01 2.45
N ASP A 104 0.69 -5.95 2.96
CA ASP A 104 -0.77 -5.92 2.88
C ASP A 104 -1.35 -5.05 4.01
N PHE A 105 -2.14 -4.04 3.62
CA PHE A 105 -2.81 -3.14 4.55
C PHE A 105 -4.27 -3.58 4.79
N GLY A 106 -4.78 -4.53 3.99
CA GLY A 106 -6.19 -4.87 3.95
C GLY A 106 -7.02 -3.64 3.59
N THR A 107 -8.03 -3.32 4.41
CA THR A 107 -8.90 -2.16 4.19
C THR A 107 -8.37 -0.85 4.79
N ALA A 108 -7.21 -0.89 5.45
CA ALA A 108 -6.61 0.31 6.03
C ALA A 108 -5.82 1.10 4.98
N THR A 109 -5.79 2.42 5.13
CA THR A 109 -4.96 3.29 4.27
C THR A 109 -3.58 3.57 4.88
N THR A 110 -3.34 3.13 6.12
CA THR A 110 -2.06 3.22 6.80
C THR A 110 -1.70 1.90 7.47
N LYS A 111 -0.40 1.61 7.51
CA LYS A 111 0.13 0.41 8.17
C LYS A 111 1.43 0.76 8.87
N VAL A 112 1.56 0.34 10.12
CA VAL A 112 2.84 0.42 10.84
C VAL A 112 3.57 -0.90 10.64
N VAL A 113 4.83 -0.83 10.20
CA VAL A 113 5.75 -1.96 10.12
C VAL A 113 6.96 -1.71 10.99
N ASN A 114 7.49 -2.76 11.61
CA ASN A 114 8.75 -2.70 12.32
C ASN A 114 9.90 -3.06 11.38
N ILE A 115 10.86 -2.16 11.23
CA ILE A 115 12.09 -2.40 10.47
C ILE A 115 13.23 -2.57 11.45
N ARG A 116 13.86 -3.74 11.38
CA ARG A 116 15.00 -4.10 12.22
C ARG A 116 16.19 -4.46 11.35
N VAL A 117 17.35 -3.89 11.69
CA VAL A 117 18.61 -4.06 10.97
C VAL A 117 19.64 -4.60 11.94
N VAL A 118 20.24 -5.73 11.59
CA VAL A 118 21.33 -6.33 12.36
C VAL A 118 22.53 -6.59 11.45
N ASP A 119 23.73 -6.68 12.02
CA ASP A 119 24.94 -6.99 11.25
C ASP A 119 25.24 -8.51 11.19
N GLU A 120 26.42 -8.88 10.67
CA GLU A 120 26.87 -10.26 10.60
C GLU A 120 26.99 -10.95 11.97
N THR A 121 27.19 -10.19 13.05
CA THR A 121 27.31 -10.67 14.43
C THR A 121 25.97 -10.74 15.17
N ASP A 122 24.87 -10.40 14.47
CA ASP A 122 23.52 -10.26 15.01
C ASP A 122 23.37 -9.11 16.02
N TYR A 123 24.30 -8.13 16.02
CA TYR A 123 24.15 -6.90 16.78
C TYR A 123 23.09 -6.00 16.12
N GLU A 124 22.18 -5.46 16.91
CA GLU A 124 21.07 -4.63 16.45
C GLU A 124 21.46 -3.16 16.36
N TRP A 125 21.40 -2.61 15.15
CA TRP A 125 21.71 -1.21 14.87
C TRP A 125 20.44 -0.35 14.81
N TYR A 126 19.36 -0.88 14.25
CA TYR A 126 18.09 -0.20 14.11
C TYR A 126 16.94 -1.12 14.46
N ASN A 127 15.93 -0.55 15.12
CA ASN A 127 14.68 -1.22 15.43
C ASN A 127 13.58 -0.16 15.61
N ASN A 128 12.96 0.22 14.50
CA ASN A 128 12.04 1.34 14.45
C ASN A 128 10.71 0.94 13.82
N ASN A 129 9.64 1.54 14.34
CA ASN A 129 8.32 1.44 13.74
C ASN A 129 8.14 2.56 12.73
N VAL A 130 7.70 2.20 11.53
CA VAL A 130 7.55 3.11 10.40
C VAL A 130 6.11 3.04 9.90
N THR A 131 5.49 4.20 9.73
CA THR A 131 4.12 4.31 9.21
C THR A 131 4.16 4.45 7.69
N MET A 132 3.63 3.45 7.00
CA MET A 132 3.41 3.45 5.57
C MET A 132 1.99 3.93 5.24
N ASN A 133 1.80 4.53 4.07
CA ASN A 133 0.53 5.06 3.59
C ASN A 133 0.21 4.48 2.21
N ALA A 134 -1.06 4.18 1.97
CA ALA A 134 -1.54 3.59 0.73
C ALA A 134 -1.55 4.57 -0.46
N GLY A 135 -1.47 4.00 -1.66
CA GLY A 135 -1.21 4.64 -2.94
C GLY A 135 0.14 5.36 -3.03
N MET A 136 1.11 4.99 -2.20
CA MET A 136 2.45 5.54 -2.22
C MET A 136 3.46 4.43 -2.02
N CYS A 137 4.29 4.25 -3.03
CA CYS A 137 5.49 3.44 -2.91
C CYS A 137 6.37 3.94 -1.77
N PHE A 138 6.77 3.01 -0.92
CA PHE A 138 7.45 3.32 0.31
C PHE A 138 8.92 2.93 0.20
N THR A 139 9.81 3.93 0.21
CA THR A 139 11.25 3.69 0.28
C THR A 139 11.74 4.01 1.70
N TYR A 140 12.56 3.14 2.25
CA TYR A 140 13.18 3.30 3.57
C TYR A 140 14.69 3.28 3.41
N GLN A 141 15.31 4.42 3.64
CA GLN A 141 16.76 4.55 3.68
C GLN A 141 17.25 4.08 5.05
N ILE A 142 18.18 3.12 5.07
CA ILE A 142 18.91 2.74 6.27
C ILE A 142 20.08 3.68 6.40
N LEU A 143 20.14 4.38 7.54
CA LEU A 143 21.05 5.50 7.84
C LEU A 143 20.87 6.73 6.96
#